data_AF-A0A2V7YGG4-F1
#
_entry.id   AF-A0A2V7YGG4-F1
#
_cell.length_a   1.000
_cell.length_b   1.000
_cell.length_c   1.000
_cell.angle_alpha   90.00
_cell.angle_beta   90.00
_cell.angle_gamma   90.00
#
_symmetry.space_group_name_H-M   'P 1'
#
loop_
_entity.id
_entity.type
_entity.pdbx_description
1 polymer ?
#
loop_
_entity_poly.entity_id
_entity_poly.type
_entity_poly.pdbx_seq_one_letter_code
_entity_poly.pdbx_strand_id
1 'polypeptide(L)'
;EGMGQGDVKMLAMIGAALGWRAIPAVLLLASISGAVVGVPLALRSGRGMQLPLPFGVFLGMAALAVLFFGPTLSSWYLSLMLR
;
A
#
# COMPACT_ATOMS: atom_id res chain seq x y z
N GLU A 1 -15.42 -12.56 -3.42
CA GLU A 1 -14.08 -13.17 -3.58
C GLU A 1 -13.08 -12.09 -4.01
N GLY A 2 -12.72 -11.18 -3.09
CA GLY A 2 -12.38 -9.78 -3.46
C GLY A 2 -10.95 -9.30 -3.21
N MET A 3 -10.01 -10.15 -2.82
CA MET A 3 -8.60 -9.75 -2.69
C MET A 3 -7.73 -10.83 -3.33
N GLY A 4 -6.90 -10.45 -4.31
CA GLY A 4 -5.97 -11.37 -4.93
C GLY A 4 -5.05 -11.94 -3.85
N GLN A 5 -4.92 -13.28 -3.76
CA GLN A 5 -3.99 -13.90 -2.80
C GLN A 5 -2.57 -13.35 -2.91
N GLY A 6 -2.20 -12.81 -4.08
CA GLY A 6 -0.94 -12.09 -4.29
C GLY A 6 -0.81 -10.81 -3.47
N ASP A 7 -1.87 -10.00 -3.37
CA ASP A 7 -1.83 -8.71 -2.65
C ASP A 7 -1.65 -8.91 -1.15
N VAL A 8 -2.29 -9.96 -0.59
CA VAL A 8 -2.10 -10.37 0.82
C VAL A 8 -0.63 -10.74 1.08
N LYS A 9 -0.03 -11.55 0.20
CA LYS A 9 1.37 -11.96 0.34
C LYS A 9 2.32 -10.77 0.24
N MET A 10 2.04 -9.84 -0.67
CA MET A 10 2.84 -8.64 -0.84
C MET A 10 2.72 -7.73 0.39
N LEU A 11 1.50 -7.53 0.92
CA LEU A 11 1.27 -6.82 2.18
C LEU A 11 1.98 -7.47 3.36
N ALA A 12 1.99 -8.80 3.44
CA ALA A 12 2.71 -9.54 4.47
C ALA A 12 4.23 -9.34 4.37
N MET A 13 4.81 -9.36 3.17
CA MET A 13 6.23 -9.07 2.95
C MET A 13 6.58 -7.61 3.32
N ILE A 14 5.70 -6.66 2.97
CA ILE A 14 5.84 -5.25 3.35
C ILE A 14 5.76 -5.11 4.88
N GLY A 15 4.81 -5.79 5.53
CA GLY A 15 4.66 -5.81 6.98
C GLY A 15 5.83 -6.48 7.70
N ALA A 16 6.45 -7.49 7.11
CA ALA A 16 7.68 -8.10 7.63
C ALA A 16 8.90 -7.18 7.49
N ALA A 17 8.99 -6.41 6.40
CA ALA A 17 10.11 -5.50 6.14
C ALA A 17 10.02 -4.18 6.92
N LEU A 18 8.84 -3.57 6.99
CA LEU A 18 8.61 -2.26 7.64
C LEU A 18 8.01 -2.36 9.04
N GLY A 19 7.59 -3.57 9.45
CA GLY A 19 6.90 -3.82 10.70
C GLY A 19 5.38 -3.73 10.59
N TRP A 20 4.69 -4.39 11.53
CA TRP A 20 3.23 -4.49 11.56
C TRP A 20 2.49 -3.15 11.63
N ARG A 21 3.13 -2.11 12.17
CA ARG A 21 2.58 -0.74 12.22
C ARG A 21 2.43 -0.08 10.84
N ALA A 22 3.26 -0.47 9.88
CA ALA A 22 3.20 0.07 8.51
C ALA A 22 2.05 -0.51 7.69
N ILE A 23 1.55 -1.71 8.06
CA ILE A 23 0.49 -2.43 7.34
C ILE A 23 -0.77 -1.57 7.13
N PRO A 24 -1.41 -1.00 8.19
CA PRO A 24 -2.61 -0.18 8.00
C PRO A 24 -2.33 1.08 7.18
N ALA A 25 -1.18 1.73 7.35
CA ALA A 25 -0.82 2.92 6.59
C ALA A 25 -0.65 2.63 5.09
N VAL A 26 0.08 1.57 4.75
CA VAL A 26 0.27 1.12 3.36
C VAL A 26 -1.06 0.74 2.71
N LEU A 27 -1.90 -0.02 3.43
CA LEU A 27 -3.19 -0.46 2.92
C LEU A 27 -4.11 0.72 2.60
N LEU A 28 -4.14 1.72 3.49
CA LEU A 28 -4.98 2.90 3.35
C LEU A 28 -4.49 3.80 2.19
N LEU A 29 -3.17 4.03 2.10
CA LEU A 29 -2.56 4.77 0.99
C LEU A 29 -2.75 4.08 -0.36
N ALA A 30 -2.56 2.75 -0.41
CA ALA A 30 -2.79 1.95 -1.61
C ALA A 30 -4.25 1.98 -2.04
N SER A 31 -5.19 1.88 -1.09
CA SER A 31 -6.62 1.93 -1.38
C SER A 31 -7.05 3.31 -1.87
N ILE A 32 -6.58 4.40 -1.26
CA ILE A 32 -6.88 5.77 -1.71
C ILE A 32 -6.30 6.00 -3.11
N SER A 33 -5.02 5.72 -3.33
CA SER A 33 -4.38 5.92 -4.64
C SER A 33 -5.01 5.04 -5.72
N GLY A 34 -5.30 3.78 -5.41
CA GLY A 34 -6.00 2.84 -6.28
C GLY A 34 -7.43 3.27 -6.59
N ALA A 35 -8.16 3.87 -5.64
CA ALA A 35 -9.48 4.42 -5.86
C ALA A 35 -9.43 5.70 -6.72
N VAL A 36 -8.51 6.62 -6.44
CA VAL A 36 -8.37 7.88 -7.19
C VAL A 36 -8.03 7.61 -8.66
N VAL A 37 -7.24 6.58 -8.96
CA VAL A 37 -6.90 6.20 -10.35
C VAL A 37 -7.93 5.22 -10.94
N GLY A 38 -8.40 4.27 -10.16
CA GLY A 38 -9.32 3.20 -10.58
C GLY A 38 -10.73 3.69 -10.87
N VAL A 39 -11.26 4.62 -10.06
CA VAL A 39 -12.60 5.20 -10.26
C VAL A 39 -12.74 5.93 -11.61
N PRO A 40 -11.86 6.90 -11.98
CA PRO A 40 -11.97 7.56 -13.27
C PRO A 40 -11.68 6.63 -14.46
N LEU A 41 -10.82 5.61 -14.30
CA LEU A 41 -10.64 4.58 -15.34
C LEU A 41 -11.90 3.74 -15.53
N ALA A 42 -12.54 3.31 -14.44
CA ALA A 42 -13.77 2.52 -14.47
C ALA A 42 -14.92 3.32 -15.10
N LEU A 43 -15.04 4.60 -14.77
CA LEU A 43 -16.03 5.51 -15.34
C LEU A 43 -15.82 5.74 -16.85
N ARG A 44 -14.56 5.88 -17.31
CA ARG A 44 -14.26 6.06 -18.74
C ARG A 44 -14.36 4.79 -19.56
N SER A 45 -14.07 3.63 -18.96
CA SER A 45 -13.96 2.39 -19.72
C SER A 45 -15.32 1.76 -20.06
N GLY A 46 -16.42 2.13 -19.40
CA GLY A 46 -17.78 1.65 -19.66
C GLY A 46 -18.02 0.14 -19.51
N ARG A 47 -16.94 -0.66 -19.41
CA ARG A 47 -16.91 -2.09 -19.12
C ARG A 47 -16.87 -2.24 -17.60
N GLY A 48 -18.04 -2.51 -17.03
CA GLY A 48 -18.25 -2.57 -15.59
C GLY A 48 -17.19 -3.39 -14.87
N MET A 49 -16.65 -2.84 -13.78
CA MET A 49 -15.97 -3.47 -12.64
C MET A 49 -15.03 -4.68 -12.88
N GLN A 50 -14.59 -4.93 -14.11
CA GLN A 50 -13.84 -6.12 -14.51
C GLN A 50 -12.53 -5.76 -15.22
N LEU A 51 -12.10 -4.49 -15.18
CA LEU A 51 -10.69 -4.22 -15.42
C LEU A 51 -9.95 -4.78 -14.20
N PRO A 52 -9.10 -5.81 -14.35
CA PRO A 52 -8.27 -6.29 -13.26
C PRO A 52 -7.21 -5.21 -13.01
N LEU A 53 -7.59 -4.17 -12.26
CA LEU A 53 -6.65 -3.19 -11.75
C LEU A 53 -5.71 -3.97 -10.81
N PRO A 54 -4.42 -4.09 -11.15
CA PRO A 54 -3.48 -4.84 -10.34
C PRO A 54 -3.27 -4.05 -9.03
N PHE A 55 -4.03 -4.41 -8.00
CA PHE A 55 -4.00 -3.75 -6.69
C PHE A 55 -2.58 -3.75 -6.12
N GLY A 56 -1.80 -4.79 -6.41
CA GLY A 56 -0.38 -4.90 -6.10
C GLY A 56 0.51 -3.76 -6.62
N VAL A 57 0.19 -3.10 -7.74
CA VAL A 57 0.99 -1.95 -8.22
C VAL A 57 0.80 -0.74 -7.32
N PHE A 58 -0.45 -0.46 -6.91
CA PHE A 58 -0.74 0.59 -5.95
C PHE A 58 -0.20 0.25 -4.55
N LEU A 59 -0.27 -1.04 -4.17
CA LEU A 59 0.32 -1.52 -2.91
C LEU A 59 1.84 -1.33 -2.89
N GLY A 60 2.53 -1.62 -4.00
CA GLY A 60 3.96 -1.39 -4.17
C GLY A 60 4.32 0.10 -4.12
N MET A 61 3.55 0.97 -4.76
CA MET A 61 3.76 2.42 -4.69
C MET A 61 3.51 2.98 -3.28
N ALA A 62 2.46 2.52 -2.58
CA ALA A 62 2.20 2.89 -1.19
C ALA A 62 3.29 2.37 -0.25
N ALA A 63 3.79 1.16 -0.47
CA ALA A 63 4.91 0.60 0.29
C ALA A 63 6.19 1.39 0.07
N LEU A 64 6.50 1.80 -1.16
CA LEU A 64 7.62 2.70 -1.45
C LEU A 64 7.45 4.04 -0.74
N ALA A 65 6.25 4.65 -0.81
CA ALA A 65 5.97 5.90 -0.09
C ALA A 65 6.21 5.73 1.41
N VAL A 66 5.70 4.66 2.03
CA VAL A 66 5.90 4.37 3.46
C VAL A 66 7.35 3.96 3.74
N LEU A 67 8.10 3.41 2.79
CA LEU A 67 9.52 3.10 2.94
C LEU A 67 10.43 4.32 2.84
N PHE A 68 10.02 5.39 2.14
CA PHE A 68 10.76 6.65 2.16
C PHE A 68 10.37 7.54 3.35
N PHE A 69 9.11 7.51 3.78
CA PHE A 69 8.62 8.31 4.92
C PHE A 69 8.68 7.59 6.28
N GLY A 70 8.76 6.26 6.29
CA GLY A 70 8.81 5.40 7.48
C GLY A 70 10.15 5.39 8.23
N PRO A 71 11.32 5.44 7.57
CA PRO A 71 12.63 5.50 8.23
C PRO A 71 12.82 6.77 9.05
N THR A 72 12.16 7.88 8.68
CA THR A 72 12.15 9.11 9.48
C THR A 72 11.55 8.87 10.86
N LEU A 73 10.58 7.93 10.98
CA LEU A 73 9.92 7.59 12.23
C LEU A 73 10.72 6.56 13.05
N SER A 74 11.34 5.58 12.40
CA SER A 74 12.15 4.56 13.10
C SER A 74 13.51 5.08 13.56
N SER A 75 14.16 5.93 12.77
CA SER A 75 15.41 6.62 13.16
C SER A 75 15.18 7.60 14.31
N TRP A 76 14.05 8.31 14.34
CA TRP A 76 13.65 9.12 15.50
C TRP A 76 13.48 8.28 16.75
N TYR A 77 12.81 7.14 16.66
CA TYR A 77 12.57 6.26 17.81
C TYR A 77 13.86 5.63 18.34
N LEU A 78 14.74 5.14 17.46
CA LEU A 78 16.05 4.62 17.83
C LEU A 78 16.96 5.71 18.41
N SER A 79 16.97 6.91 17.82
CA SER A 79 17.75 8.04 18.34
C SER A 79 17.25 8.58 19.69
N LEU A 80 15.97 8.37 20.02
CA LEU A 80 15.38 8.78 21.30
C LEU A 80 15.53 7.70 22.39
N MET A 81 15.74 6.44 22.01
CA MET A 81 16.07 5.33 22.93
C MET A 81 17.57 5.19 23.22
N LEU A 82 18.44 5.62 22.29
CA LEU A 82 19.90 5.60 22.43
C LEU A 82 20.48 6.89 23.03
N ARG A 83 19.62 7.83 23.46
CA ARG A 83 19.99 9.09 24.12
C ARG A 83 19.36 9.14 25.50
#